data_AF-A0A7T5CJL6-F1
#
_entry.id   AF-A0A7T5CJL6-F1
#
_cell.length_a   1.000
_cell.length_b   1.000
_cell.length_c   1.000
_cell.angle_alpha   90.00
_cell.angle_beta   90.00
_cell.angle_gamma   90.00
#
_symmetry.space_group_name_H-M   'P 1'
#
loop_
_entity.id
_entity.type
_entity.pdbx_description
1 polymer ?
#
loop_
_entity_poly.entity_id
_entity_poly.type
_entity_poly.pdbx_seq_one_letter_code
_entity_poly.pdbx_strand_id
1 'polypeptide(L)'
;MSQDEQKIGKWGFVLWGFIILMVIGVVGELRVLGTVLLGGMALACIVLLAIKSLRMKMVNMGGAPIVLKHGTKRWLLFVMIFSLLMMGMKIDERGVLGELKQAHAAWKNGEHEKAAATYEELFNGSKSLLGLNNQKIVIARLIAYYDAQSNERLAKQYAEEAYQRGYELRFADEQAATFYDQFLAQKKAEKERQAREQEQLALEKEIASASVYDALSMAKVFIKQKLKNPKSADFGRQRADDCVKELGKGWYVVNMYVDATNSFGAIVRNRFSVTLRYIGDDEWGCSSIIEQ
;
A
#
# COMPACT_ATOMS: atom_id res chain seq x y z
N MET A 1 -4.80 -6.65 -43.58
CA MET A 1 -5.59 -5.79 -42.68
C MET A 1 -5.72 -4.43 -43.34
N SER A 2 -6.92 -4.03 -43.75
CA SER A 2 -7.13 -2.74 -44.43
C SER A 2 -7.01 -1.59 -43.45
N GLN A 3 -6.73 -0.37 -43.93
CA GLN A 3 -6.63 0.83 -43.08
C GLN A 3 -7.91 1.12 -42.27
N ASP A 4 -9.06 0.55 -42.65
CA ASP A 4 -10.31 0.69 -41.93
C ASP A 4 -10.38 -0.18 -40.66
N GLU A 5 -9.66 -1.32 -40.63
CA GLU A 5 -9.61 -2.20 -39.46
C GLU A 5 -8.78 -1.60 -38.31
N GLN A 6 -7.77 -0.78 -38.60
CA GLN A 6 -7.00 -0.08 -37.56
C GLN A 6 -7.78 1.08 -36.91
N LYS A 7 -8.69 1.72 -37.64
CA LYS A 7 -9.51 2.82 -37.09
C LYS A 7 -10.52 2.32 -36.06
N ILE A 8 -11.13 1.16 -36.28
CA ILE A 8 -12.13 0.59 -35.36
C ILE A 8 -11.50 0.19 -34.01
N GLY A 9 -10.25 -0.30 -34.01
CA GLY A 9 -9.52 -0.63 -32.78
C GLY A 9 -9.22 0.58 -31.89
N LYS A 10 -8.89 1.73 -32.49
CA LYS A 10 -8.59 2.97 -31.74
C LYS A 10 -9.83 3.56 -31.06
N TRP A 11 -10.98 3.56 -31.74
CA TRP A 11 -12.23 4.06 -31.15
C TRP A 11 -12.76 3.13 -30.05
N GLY A 12 -12.55 1.81 -30.19
CA GLY A 12 -12.91 0.84 -29.15
C GLY A 12 -12.17 1.07 -27.83
N PHE A 13 -10.88 1.42 -27.88
CA PHE A 13 -10.07 1.74 -26.70
C PHE A 13 -10.50 3.03 -26.00
N VAL A 14 -10.86 4.07 -26.76
CA VAL A 14 -11.35 5.34 -26.21
C VAL A 14 -12.70 5.15 -25.53
N LEU A 15 -13.60 4.37 -26.14
CA LEU A 15 -14.91 4.07 -25.56
C LEU A 15 -14.78 3.22 -24.28
N TRP A 16 -13.87 2.25 -24.27
CA TRP A 16 -13.55 1.46 -23.07
C TRP A 16 -12.94 2.30 -21.95
N GLY A 17 -12.03 3.21 -22.28
CA GLY A 17 -11.48 4.18 -21.31
C GLY A 17 -12.57 5.07 -20.71
N PHE A 18 -13.53 5.51 -21.50
CA PHE A 18 -14.66 6.32 -21.04
C PHE A 18 -15.62 5.54 -20.13
N ILE A 19 -15.90 4.28 -20.46
CA ILE A 19 -16.75 3.41 -19.63
C ILE A 19 -16.06 3.11 -18.29
N ILE A 20 -14.75 2.81 -18.30
CA ILE A 20 -13.96 2.60 -17.08
C ILE A 20 -13.95 3.88 -16.23
N LEU A 21 -13.74 5.06 -16.83
CA LEU A 21 -13.76 6.33 -16.12
C LEU A 21 -15.14 6.69 -15.54
N MET A 22 -16.24 6.37 -16.24
CA MET A 22 -17.59 6.53 -15.67
C MET A 22 -17.83 5.58 -14.50
N VAL A 23 -17.41 4.32 -14.61
CA VAL A 23 -17.58 3.34 -13.53
C VAL A 23 -16.74 3.72 -12.32
N ILE A 24 -15.50 4.18 -12.50
CA ILE A 24 -14.64 4.64 -11.41
C ILE A 24 -15.14 5.97 -10.81
N GLY A 25 -15.60 6.91 -11.63
CA GLY A 25 -16.15 8.19 -11.18
C GLY A 25 -17.43 8.04 -10.35
N VAL A 26 -18.27 7.05 -10.67
CA VAL A 26 -19.50 6.75 -9.91
C VAL A 26 -19.21 6.05 -8.58
N VAL A 27 -18.05 5.39 -8.44
CA VAL A 27 -17.63 4.77 -7.17
C VAL A 27 -17.07 5.81 -6.16
N GLY A 28 -16.67 7.00 -6.64
CA GLY A 28 -16.09 8.07 -5.81
C GLY A 28 -17.08 8.84 -4.92
N GLU A 29 -18.38 8.83 -5.22
CA GLU A 29 -19.41 9.52 -4.42
C GLU A 29 -20.65 8.64 -4.20
N LEU A 30 -20.50 7.59 -3.40
CA LEU A 30 -21.64 6.83 -2.88
C LEU A 30 -22.34 7.58 -1.73
N ARG A 31 -23.04 8.66 -2.10
CA ARG A 31 -24.11 9.26 -1.30
C ARG A 31 -25.41 9.44 -2.06
N VAL A 32 -25.73 8.58 -3.03
CA VAL A 32 -27.11 8.50 -3.58
C VAL A 32 -27.43 7.06 -4.01
N LEU A 33 -27.90 6.23 -3.08
CA LEU A 33 -28.39 4.87 -3.40
C LEU A 33 -29.67 4.88 -4.29
N GLY A 34 -30.35 6.02 -4.41
CA GLY A 34 -31.56 6.16 -5.23
C GLY A 34 -31.32 6.30 -6.74
N THR A 35 -30.22 6.92 -7.17
CA THR A 35 -29.96 7.18 -8.60
C THR A 35 -29.28 6.03 -9.30
N VAL A 36 -28.51 5.19 -8.59
CA VAL A 36 -27.87 4.01 -9.21
C VAL A 36 -28.91 2.95 -9.60
N LEU A 37 -29.97 2.77 -8.81
CA LEU A 37 -31.06 1.85 -9.11
C LEU A 37 -31.93 2.34 -10.29
N LEU A 38 -32.21 3.65 -10.36
CA LEU A 38 -32.90 4.28 -11.49
C LEU A 38 -32.05 4.28 -12.77
N GLY A 39 -30.74 4.54 -12.65
CA GLY A 39 -29.79 4.49 -13.78
C GLY A 39 -29.62 3.07 -14.33
N GLY A 40 -29.52 2.07 -13.46
CA GLY A 40 -29.48 0.66 -13.86
C GLY A 40 -30.76 0.19 -14.55
N MET A 41 -31.93 0.59 -14.06
CA MET A 41 -33.20 0.29 -14.71
C MET A 41 -33.37 1.03 -16.05
N ALA A 42 -32.92 2.28 -16.15
CA ALA A 42 -32.93 3.02 -17.42
C ALA A 42 -32.04 2.34 -18.46
N LEU A 43 -30.84 1.88 -18.07
CA LEU A 43 -29.92 1.18 -18.97
C LEU A 43 -30.48 -0.18 -19.40
N ALA A 44 -31.09 -0.94 -18.48
CA ALA A 44 -31.78 -2.19 -18.80
C ALA A 44 -32.96 -1.95 -19.77
N CYS A 45 -33.76 -0.89 -19.56
CA CYS A 45 -34.82 -0.50 -20.48
C CYS A 45 -34.28 -0.10 -21.86
N ILE A 46 -33.19 0.66 -21.94
CA ILE A 46 -32.55 1.02 -23.21
C ILE A 46 -32.05 -0.23 -23.95
N VAL A 47 -31.45 -1.18 -23.24
CA VAL A 47 -31.00 -2.45 -23.83
C VAL A 47 -32.18 -3.29 -24.32
N LEU A 48 -33.27 -3.40 -23.53
CA LEU A 48 -34.48 -4.11 -23.95
C LEU A 48 -35.18 -3.45 -25.14
N LEU A 49 -35.21 -2.11 -25.19
CA LEU A 49 -35.75 -1.35 -26.31
C LEU A 49 -34.88 -1.50 -27.56
N ALA A 50 -33.55 -1.54 -27.42
CA ALA A 50 -32.63 -1.82 -28.53
C ALA A 50 -32.81 -3.24 -29.08
N ILE A 51 -32.98 -4.25 -28.21
CA ILE A 51 -33.28 -5.63 -28.59
C ILE A 51 -34.64 -5.72 -29.30
N LYS A 52 -35.68 -5.02 -28.79
CA LYS A 52 -37.01 -4.99 -29.40
C LYS A 52 -37.00 -4.27 -30.75
N SER A 53 -36.23 -3.19 -30.88
CA SER A 53 -36.02 -2.46 -32.14
C SER A 53 -35.30 -3.33 -33.18
N LEU A 54 -34.26 -4.08 -32.77
CA LEU A 54 -33.57 -5.06 -33.61
C LEU A 54 -34.51 -6.20 -34.03
N ARG A 55 -35.38 -6.68 -33.12
CA ARG A 55 -36.37 -7.72 -33.42
C ARG A 55 -37.44 -7.25 -34.42
N MET A 56 -37.91 -5.99 -34.33
CA MET A 56 -38.87 -5.45 -35.28
C MET A 56 -38.28 -5.22 -36.68
N LYS A 57 -37.00 -4.83 -36.78
CA LYS A 57 -36.33 -4.73 -38.08
C LYS A 57 -36.10 -6.11 -38.75
N MET A 58 -35.99 -7.18 -37.97
CA MET A 58 -35.83 -8.55 -38.50
C MET A 58 -37.12 -9.17 -39.07
N VAL A 59 -38.31 -8.70 -38.69
CA VAL A 59 -39.59 -9.22 -39.23
C VAL A 59 -39.90 -8.65 -40.62
N ASN A 60 -39.31 -7.51 -40.98
CA ASN A 60 -39.59 -6.81 -42.25
C ASN A 60 -38.54 -7.02 -43.36
N MET A 61 -37.54 -7.88 -43.14
CA MET A 61 -36.52 -8.18 -44.15
C MET A 61 -36.53 -9.69 -44.42
N GLY A 62 -37.03 -10.07 -45.59
CA GLY A 62 -37.09 -11.46 -46.03
C GLY A 62 -35.71 -12.12 -46.01
N GLY A 63 -35.54 -13.09 -45.10
CA GLY A 63 -34.90 -14.37 -45.40
C GLY A 63 -33.39 -14.42 -45.64
N ALA A 64 -32.54 -13.80 -44.80
CA ALA A 64 -31.12 -14.15 -44.76
C ALA A 64 -30.60 -14.37 -43.32
N PRO A 65 -29.92 -15.49 -43.02
CA PRO A 65 -29.40 -15.78 -41.69
C PRO A 65 -28.22 -14.86 -41.34
N ILE A 66 -28.39 -14.03 -40.30
CA ILE A 66 -27.34 -13.14 -39.81
C ILE A 66 -26.34 -13.95 -38.96
N VAL A 67 -25.10 -14.07 -39.43
CA VAL A 67 -23.98 -14.63 -38.66
C VAL A 67 -23.48 -13.58 -37.67
N LEU A 68 -23.89 -13.67 -36.42
CA LEU A 68 -23.38 -12.84 -35.32
C LEU A 68 -21.87 -13.10 -35.12
N LYS A 69 -21.05 -12.05 -35.27
CA LYS A 69 -19.60 -12.07 -35.01
C LYS A 69 -19.32 -12.55 -33.58
N HIS A 70 -18.28 -13.38 -33.39
CA HIS A 70 -17.97 -14.05 -32.12
C HIS A 70 -17.88 -13.13 -30.88
N GLY A 71 -17.54 -11.85 -31.04
CA GLY A 71 -17.46 -10.88 -29.94
C GLY A 71 -18.81 -10.56 -29.27
N THR A 72 -19.92 -10.50 -30.02
CA THR A 72 -21.21 -10.12 -29.44
C THR A 72 -21.85 -11.23 -28.61
N LYS A 73 -21.57 -12.50 -28.92
CA LYS A 73 -22.04 -13.65 -28.14
C LYS A 73 -21.45 -13.67 -26.73
N ARG A 74 -20.16 -13.35 -26.59
CA ARG A 74 -19.47 -13.29 -25.28
C ARG A 74 -20.01 -12.15 -24.41
N TRP A 75 -20.31 -11.00 -25.00
CA TRP A 75 -20.87 -9.86 -24.26
C TRP A 75 -22.29 -10.15 -23.75
N LEU A 76 -23.17 -10.73 -24.57
CA LEU A 76 -24.51 -11.12 -24.14
C LEU A 76 -24.49 -12.19 -23.04
N LEU A 77 -23.57 -13.16 -23.13
CA LEU A 77 -23.39 -14.17 -22.08
C LEU A 77 -22.93 -13.53 -20.76
N PHE A 78 -21.99 -12.58 -20.82
CA PHE A 78 -21.55 -11.84 -19.64
C PHE A 78 -22.68 -11.03 -18.99
N VAL A 79 -23.49 -10.31 -19.78
CA VAL A 79 -24.66 -9.56 -19.27
C VAL A 79 -25.71 -10.50 -18.65
N MET A 80 -25.94 -11.68 -19.25
CA MET A 80 -26.85 -12.68 -18.68
C MET A 80 -26.32 -13.27 -17.37
N ILE A 81 -25.04 -13.67 -17.32
CA ILE A 81 -24.41 -14.21 -16.11
C ILE A 81 -24.41 -13.16 -15.00
N PHE A 82 -24.05 -11.92 -15.32
CA PHE A 82 -24.09 -10.81 -14.37
C PHE A 82 -25.52 -10.53 -13.89
N SER A 83 -26.52 -10.53 -14.77
CA SER A 83 -27.92 -10.35 -14.37
C SER A 83 -28.43 -11.51 -13.52
N LEU A 84 -28.04 -12.75 -13.81
CA LEU A 84 -28.38 -13.93 -13.00
C LEU A 84 -27.68 -13.91 -11.63
N LEU A 85 -26.43 -13.46 -11.56
CA LEU A 85 -25.70 -13.22 -10.31
C LEU A 85 -26.38 -12.13 -9.48
N MET A 86 -26.79 -11.02 -10.11
CA MET A 86 -27.49 -9.91 -9.44
C MET A 86 -28.92 -10.29 -9.03
N MET A 87 -29.60 -11.18 -9.77
CA MET A 87 -30.93 -11.69 -9.40
C MET A 87 -30.88 -12.77 -8.31
N GLY A 88 -29.81 -13.58 -8.26
CA GLY A 88 -29.62 -14.61 -7.24
C GLY A 88 -29.14 -14.08 -5.88
N MET A 89 -28.64 -12.84 -5.82
CA MET A 89 -28.15 -12.20 -4.60
C MET A 89 -29.11 -11.15 -4.02
N LYS A 90 -30.43 -11.36 -4.11
CA LYS A 90 -31.34 -10.77 -3.12
C LYS A 90 -31.20 -11.55 -1.81
N ILE A 91 -30.03 -11.42 -1.18
CA ILE A 91 -29.90 -11.80 0.22
C ILE A 91 -30.84 -10.85 0.96
N ASP A 92 -31.84 -11.39 1.64
CA ASP A 92 -32.80 -10.62 2.39
C ASP A 92 -32.05 -9.85 3.48
N GLU A 93 -31.73 -8.58 3.23
CA GLU A 93 -31.22 -7.65 4.25
C GLU A 93 -32.15 -7.62 5.48
N ARG A 94 -33.44 -7.91 5.26
CA ARG A 94 -34.45 -8.08 6.30
C ARG A 94 -34.14 -9.25 7.24
N GLY A 95 -33.58 -10.35 6.71
CA GLY A 95 -33.15 -11.51 7.48
C GLY A 95 -31.95 -11.17 8.38
N VAL A 96 -30.88 -10.63 7.79
CA VAL A 96 -29.65 -10.24 8.49
C VAL A 96 -29.93 -9.25 9.63
N LEU A 97 -30.75 -8.22 9.38
CA LEU A 97 -31.13 -7.27 10.43
C LEU A 97 -32.06 -7.89 11.50
N GLY A 98 -32.87 -8.89 11.14
CA GLY A 98 -33.67 -9.66 12.07
C GLY A 98 -32.82 -10.47 13.04
N GLU A 99 -31.86 -11.23 12.51
CA GLU A 99 -30.88 -12.00 13.28
C GLU A 99 -30.03 -11.11 14.18
N LEU A 100 -29.56 -9.97 13.66
CA LEU A 100 -28.81 -9.00 14.45
C LEU A 100 -29.63 -8.45 15.63
N LYS A 101 -30.92 -8.14 15.42
CA LYS A 101 -31.81 -7.71 16.51
C LYS A 101 -31.99 -8.80 17.57
N GLN A 102 -32.12 -10.07 17.15
CA GLN A 102 -32.21 -11.20 18.08
C GLN A 102 -30.91 -11.36 18.88
N ALA A 103 -29.75 -11.27 18.23
CA ALA A 103 -28.45 -11.31 18.91
C ALA A 103 -28.27 -10.14 19.90
N HIS A 104 -28.77 -8.95 19.56
CA HIS A 104 -28.77 -7.80 20.48
C HIS A 104 -29.66 -8.01 21.69
N ALA A 105 -30.84 -8.62 21.51
CA ALA A 105 -31.75 -8.96 22.60
C ALA A 105 -31.15 -10.04 23.52
N ALA A 106 -30.60 -11.11 22.95
CA ALA A 106 -29.90 -12.17 23.69
C ALA A 106 -28.77 -11.60 24.53
N TRP A 107 -27.94 -10.72 23.96
CA TRP A 107 -26.87 -10.04 24.70
C TRP A 107 -27.39 -9.22 25.88
N LYS A 108 -28.50 -8.49 25.71
CA LYS A 108 -29.11 -7.69 26.78
C LYS A 108 -29.69 -8.56 27.91
N ASN A 109 -30.13 -9.76 27.57
CA ASN A 109 -30.67 -10.73 28.54
C ASN A 109 -29.58 -11.55 29.26
N GLY A 110 -28.29 -11.30 28.99
CA GLY A 110 -27.18 -12.05 29.57
C GLY A 110 -26.87 -13.38 28.85
N GLU A 111 -27.56 -13.69 27.75
CA GLU A 111 -27.30 -14.87 26.90
C GLU A 111 -26.09 -14.62 25.97
N HIS A 112 -24.93 -14.29 26.55
CA HIS A 112 -23.75 -13.81 25.81
C HIS A 112 -23.18 -14.85 24.83
N GLU A 113 -23.17 -16.14 25.20
CA GLU A 113 -22.68 -17.22 24.35
C GLU A 113 -23.52 -17.35 23.06
N LYS A 114 -24.84 -17.39 23.20
CA LYS A 114 -25.77 -17.46 22.06
C LYS A 114 -25.66 -16.21 21.18
N ALA A 115 -25.58 -15.03 21.79
CA ALA A 115 -25.39 -13.79 21.07
C ALA A 115 -24.06 -13.75 20.30
N ALA A 116 -22.97 -14.22 20.92
CA ALA A 116 -21.65 -14.30 20.30
C ALA A 116 -21.66 -15.23 19.08
N ALA A 117 -22.25 -16.43 19.18
CA ALA A 117 -22.36 -17.35 18.05
C ALA A 117 -23.06 -16.70 16.84
N THR A 118 -24.19 -16.01 17.06
CA THR A 118 -24.88 -15.28 15.99
C THR A 118 -24.04 -14.12 15.44
N TYR A 119 -23.32 -13.39 16.30
CA TYR A 119 -22.41 -12.33 15.85
C TYR A 119 -21.29 -12.86 14.96
N GLU A 120 -20.70 -14.01 15.28
CA GLU A 120 -19.66 -14.62 14.45
C GLU A 120 -20.20 -15.04 13.08
N GLU A 121 -21.36 -15.68 13.05
CA GLU A 121 -22.02 -16.08 11.81
C GLU A 121 -22.32 -14.86 10.93
N LEU A 122 -22.90 -13.81 11.51
CA LEU A 122 -23.18 -12.55 10.81
C LEU A 122 -21.90 -11.87 10.33
N PHE A 123 -20.84 -11.88 11.15
CA PHE A 123 -19.58 -11.23 10.84
C PHE A 123 -18.78 -11.95 9.74
N ASN A 124 -18.81 -13.29 9.74
CA ASN A 124 -18.08 -14.11 8.78
C ASN A 124 -18.86 -14.32 7.47
N GLY A 125 -20.18 -14.48 7.54
CA GLY A 125 -21.04 -14.79 6.39
C GLY A 125 -21.64 -13.57 5.70
N SER A 126 -21.98 -12.52 6.45
CA SER A 126 -22.79 -11.39 5.95
C SER A 126 -22.15 -10.03 6.20
N LYS A 127 -20.82 -9.99 6.30
CA LYS A 127 -20.06 -8.79 6.68
C LYS A 127 -20.41 -7.54 5.88
N SER A 128 -20.56 -7.67 4.56
CA SER A 128 -20.87 -6.56 3.67
C SER A 128 -22.29 -6.02 3.82
N LEU A 129 -23.20 -6.82 4.36
CA LEU A 129 -24.61 -6.47 4.56
C LEU A 129 -24.85 -5.75 5.88
N LEU A 130 -23.93 -5.90 6.84
CA LEU A 130 -23.96 -5.11 8.07
C LEU A 130 -23.54 -3.67 7.75
N GLY A 131 -24.38 -2.68 8.08
CA GLY A 131 -23.95 -1.29 8.06
C GLY A 131 -22.73 -1.07 8.98
N LEU A 132 -21.89 -0.07 8.67
CA LEU A 132 -20.63 0.19 9.38
C LEU A 132 -20.78 0.25 10.90
N ASN A 133 -21.84 0.90 11.40
CA ASN A 133 -22.10 1.00 12.84
C ASN A 133 -22.40 -0.37 13.46
N ASN A 134 -23.16 -1.23 12.77
CA ASN A 134 -23.46 -2.57 13.24
C ASN A 134 -22.20 -3.44 13.25
N GLN A 135 -21.33 -3.31 12.23
CA GLN A 135 -20.05 -4.01 12.23
C GLN A 135 -19.19 -3.63 13.45
N LYS A 136 -19.10 -2.33 13.77
CA LYS A 136 -18.37 -1.85 14.97
C LYS A 136 -18.95 -2.45 16.26
N ILE A 137 -20.28 -2.43 16.42
CA ILE A 137 -20.95 -2.98 17.60
C ILE A 137 -20.71 -4.49 17.72
N VAL A 138 -20.85 -5.23 16.61
CA VAL A 138 -20.64 -6.68 16.56
C VAL A 138 -19.20 -7.03 16.96
N ILE A 139 -18.20 -6.37 16.36
CA ILE A 139 -16.79 -6.63 16.71
C ILE A 139 -16.52 -6.29 18.18
N ALA A 140 -16.99 -5.14 18.68
CA ALA A 140 -16.77 -4.76 20.07
C ALA A 140 -17.36 -5.79 21.05
N ARG A 141 -18.52 -6.37 20.74
CA ARG A 141 -19.14 -7.43 21.55
C ARG A 141 -18.39 -8.75 21.47
N LEU A 142 -17.88 -9.12 20.29
CA LEU A 142 -17.07 -10.33 20.13
C LEU A 142 -15.75 -10.23 20.90
N ILE A 143 -15.07 -9.08 20.86
CA ILE A 143 -13.86 -8.83 21.66
C ILE A 143 -14.18 -8.96 23.15
N ALA A 144 -15.22 -8.28 23.64
CA ALA A 144 -15.60 -8.32 25.05
C ALA A 144 -15.97 -9.74 25.51
N TYR A 145 -16.69 -10.50 24.68
CA TYR A 145 -17.04 -11.88 24.98
C TYR A 145 -15.80 -12.77 25.09
N TYR A 146 -14.89 -12.72 24.12
CA TYR A 146 -13.71 -13.59 24.11
C TYR A 146 -12.66 -13.21 25.16
N ASP A 147 -12.53 -11.94 25.48
CA ASP A 147 -11.70 -11.47 26.60
C ASP A 147 -12.22 -12.01 27.93
N ALA A 148 -13.53 -11.92 28.18
CA ALA A 148 -14.17 -12.46 29.39
C ALA A 148 -14.02 -13.99 29.53
N GLN A 149 -13.92 -14.72 28.41
CA GLN A 149 -13.66 -16.17 28.39
C GLN A 149 -12.16 -16.52 28.48
N SER A 150 -11.28 -15.53 28.69
CA SER A 150 -9.81 -15.69 28.64
C SER A 150 -9.30 -16.27 27.32
N ASN A 151 -10.06 -16.11 26.23
CA ASN A 151 -9.67 -16.57 24.89
C ASN A 151 -8.97 -15.43 24.13
N GLU A 152 -7.77 -15.11 24.61
CA GLU A 152 -6.97 -13.99 24.11
C GLU A 152 -6.72 -14.08 22.60
N ARG A 153 -6.60 -15.29 22.05
CA ARG A 153 -6.35 -15.51 20.62
C ARG A 153 -7.47 -14.93 19.75
N LEU A 154 -8.73 -15.27 20.06
CA LEU A 154 -9.87 -14.77 19.28
C LEU A 154 -10.14 -13.29 19.55
N ALA A 155 -10.00 -12.84 20.81
CA ALA A 155 -10.11 -11.42 21.14
C ALA A 155 -9.12 -10.56 20.32
N LYS A 156 -7.86 -10.98 20.23
CA LYS A 156 -6.84 -10.33 19.40
C LYS A 156 -7.16 -10.40 17.91
N GLN A 157 -7.68 -11.51 17.41
CA GLN A 157 -8.07 -11.64 15.99
C GLN A 157 -9.13 -10.60 15.61
N TYR A 158 -10.16 -10.42 16.44
CA TYR A 158 -11.20 -9.41 16.18
C TYR A 158 -10.69 -7.98 16.40
N ALA A 159 -9.80 -7.76 17.37
CA ALA A 159 -9.16 -6.46 17.58
C ALA A 159 -8.27 -6.06 16.38
N GLU A 160 -7.53 -7.02 15.81
CA GLU A 160 -6.73 -6.83 14.60
C GLU A 160 -7.61 -6.46 13.40
N GLU A 161 -8.72 -7.16 13.19
CA GLU A 161 -9.65 -6.85 12.11
C GLU A 161 -10.25 -5.44 12.28
N ALA A 162 -10.56 -5.01 13.51
CA ALA A 162 -11.00 -3.64 13.78
C ALA A 162 -9.90 -2.61 13.45
N TYR A 163 -8.65 -2.89 13.86
CA TYR A 163 -7.50 -2.03 13.60
C TYR A 163 -7.23 -1.87 12.10
N GLN A 164 -7.21 -2.97 11.35
CA GLN A 164 -7.00 -2.97 9.89
C GLN A 164 -8.08 -2.16 9.15
N ARG A 165 -9.29 -2.11 9.69
CA ARG A 165 -10.42 -1.35 9.13
C ARG A 165 -10.52 0.09 9.63
N GLY A 166 -9.66 0.51 10.56
CA GLY A 166 -9.71 1.83 11.17
C GLY A 166 -10.99 2.07 11.98
N TYR A 167 -11.51 1.03 12.64
CA TYR A 167 -12.72 1.15 13.44
C TYR A 167 -12.43 1.71 14.82
N GLU A 168 -13.02 2.86 15.12
CA GLU A 168 -13.17 3.34 16.49
C GLU A 168 -14.29 2.55 17.18
N LEU A 169 -13.89 1.63 18.06
CA LEU A 169 -14.81 0.82 18.86
C LEU A 169 -15.18 1.54 20.16
N ARG A 170 -16.38 1.26 20.65
CA ARG A 170 -16.84 1.70 21.98
C ARG A 170 -17.32 0.47 22.73
N PHE A 171 -16.80 0.27 23.93
CA PHE A 171 -17.14 -0.86 24.78
C PHE A 171 -18.05 -0.39 25.90
N ALA A 172 -19.00 -1.25 26.28
CA ALA A 172 -19.79 -1.05 27.50
C ALA A 172 -19.08 -1.60 28.74
N ASP A 173 -18.17 -2.56 28.53
CA ASP A 173 -17.37 -3.20 29.57
C ASP A 173 -15.98 -2.54 29.67
N GLU A 174 -15.57 -2.22 30.89
CA GLU A 174 -14.31 -1.52 31.17
C GLU A 174 -13.08 -2.41 30.95
N GLN A 175 -13.19 -3.72 31.20
CA GLN A 175 -12.09 -4.67 30.99
C GLN A 175 -11.79 -4.82 29.50
N ALA A 176 -12.83 -5.02 28.69
CA ALA A 176 -12.73 -5.10 27.24
C ALA A 176 -12.19 -3.79 26.62
N ALA A 177 -12.59 -2.63 27.16
CA ALA A 177 -12.03 -1.34 26.76
C ALA A 177 -10.53 -1.28 27.03
N THR A 178 -10.12 -1.64 28.24
CA THR A 178 -8.70 -1.67 28.66
C THR A 178 -7.88 -2.63 27.80
N PHE A 179 -8.41 -3.82 27.51
CA PHE A 179 -7.78 -4.80 26.61
C PHE A 179 -7.55 -4.20 25.21
N TYR A 180 -8.57 -3.57 24.64
CA TYR A 180 -8.47 -2.99 23.29
C TYR A 180 -7.50 -1.81 23.24
N ASP A 181 -7.48 -0.96 24.27
CA ASP A 181 -6.53 0.16 24.37
C ASP A 181 -5.09 -0.34 24.46
N GLN A 182 -4.83 -1.38 25.26
CA GLN A 182 -3.52 -2.03 25.33
C GLN A 182 -3.12 -2.63 23.98
N PHE A 183 -4.05 -3.28 23.27
CA PHE A 183 -3.82 -3.80 21.94
C PHE A 183 -3.45 -2.70 20.93
N LEU A 184 -4.17 -1.57 20.93
CA LEU A 184 -3.85 -0.43 20.07
C LEU A 184 -2.48 0.17 20.39
N ALA A 185 -2.13 0.28 21.67
CA ALA A 185 -0.82 0.75 22.10
C ALA A 185 0.30 -0.18 21.60
N GLN A 186 0.11 -1.51 21.68
CA GLN A 186 1.04 -2.50 21.15
C GLN A 186 1.22 -2.36 19.64
N LYS A 187 0.14 -2.20 18.87
CA LYS A 187 0.20 -2.05 17.41
C LYS A 187 0.90 -0.76 16.99
N LYS A 188 0.67 0.33 17.71
CA LYS A 188 1.38 1.59 17.49
C LYS A 188 2.88 1.43 17.76
N ALA A 189 3.25 0.81 18.88
CA ALA A 189 4.64 0.55 19.22
C ALA A 189 5.33 -0.37 18.20
N GLU A 190 4.65 -1.42 17.73
CA GLU A 190 5.16 -2.32 16.70
C GLU A 190 5.43 -1.57 15.38
N LYS A 191 4.47 -0.76 14.93
CA LYS A 191 4.60 0.05 13.71
C LYS A 191 5.76 1.06 13.82
N GLU A 192 5.91 1.73 14.96
CA GLU A 192 7.03 2.64 15.20
C GLU A 192 8.37 1.89 15.18
N ARG A 193 8.43 0.69 15.76
CA ARG A 193 9.64 -0.13 15.77
C ARG A 193 10.03 -0.56 14.35
N GLN A 194 9.06 -1.00 13.56
CA GLN A 194 9.27 -1.34 12.14
C GLN A 194 9.71 -0.12 11.33
N ALA A 195 9.14 1.06 11.58
CA ALA A 195 9.55 2.29 10.92
C ALA A 195 11.01 2.64 11.24
N ARG A 196 11.41 2.57 12.51
CA ARG A 196 12.82 2.80 12.91
C ARG A 196 13.78 1.78 12.32
N GLU A 197 13.36 0.51 12.27
CA GLU A 197 14.17 -0.56 11.66
C GLU A 197 14.35 -0.34 10.15
N GLN A 198 13.29 0.06 9.45
CA GLN A 198 13.37 0.41 8.03
C GLN A 198 14.25 1.64 7.79
N GLU A 199 14.17 2.66 8.65
CA GLU A 199 15.02 3.84 8.61
C GLU A 199 16.49 3.48 8.84
N GLN A 200 16.79 2.65 9.84
CA GLN A 200 18.15 2.15 10.09
C GLN A 200 18.69 1.34 8.91
N LEU A 201 17.87 0.48 8.31
CA LEU A 201 18.26 -0.30 7.14
C LEU A 201 18.47 0.59 5.91
N ALA A 202 17.65 1.62 5.73
CA ALA A 202 17.82 2.60 4.66
C ALA A 202 19.13 3.36 4.82
N LEU A 203 19.41 3.83 6.04
CA LEU A 203 20.67 4.49 6.39
C LEU A 203 21.87 3.55 6.20
N GLU A 204 21.78 2.28 6.61
CA GLU A 204 22.86 1.32 6.39
C GLU A 204 23.14 1.08 4.90
N LYS A 205 22.09 0.97 4.09
CA LYS A 205 22.22 0.84 2.63
C LYS A 205 22.83 2.09 1.99
N GLU A 206 22.41 3.27 2.45
CA GLU A 206 22.98 4.53 2.00
C GLU A 206 24.47 4.60 2.37
N ILE A 207 24.81 4.28 3.61
CA ILE A 207 26.20 4.26 4.09
C ILE A 207 27.04 3.28 3.26
N ALA A 208 26.49 2.12 2.93
CA ALA A 208 27.14 1.11 2.09
C ALA A 208 27.23 1.50 0.60
N SER A 209 26.47 2.49 0.15
CA SER A 209 26.47 2.96 -1.23
C SER A 209 27.57 3.98 -1.55
N ALA A 210 28.26 4.51 -0.53
CA ALA A 210 29.34 5.46 -0.72
C ALA A 210 30.45 4.90 -1.61
N SER A 211 30.92 5.72 -2.55
CA SER A 211 31.92 5.29 -3.51
C SER A 211 33.34 5.47 -2.98
N VAL A 212 34.26 4.62 -3.45
CA VAL A 212 35.70 4.80 -3.21
C VAL A 212 36.23 6.13 -3.75
N TYR A 213 35.58 6.69 -4.77
CA TYR A 213 35.94 7.99 -5.35
C TYR A 213 35.58 9.15 -4.43
N ASP A 214 34.45 9.07 -3.74
CA ASP A 214 34.01 10.06 -2.76
C ASP A 214 34.94 10.02 -1.54
N ALA A 215 35.28 8.82 -1.06
CA ALA A 215 36.25 8.64 0.02
C ALA A 215 37.61 9.26 -0.33
N LEU A 216 38.12 9.04 -1.55
CA LEU A 216 39.36 9.66 -2.01
C LEU A 216 39.25 11.19 -2.06
N SER A 217 38.13 11.71 -2.58
CA SER A 217 37.89 13.15 -2.70
C SER A 217 37.84 13.82 -1.33
N MET A 218 37.16 13.19 -0.38
CA MET A 218 37.05 13.69 0.98
C MET A 218 38.35 13.58 1.77
N ALA A 219 39.15 12.53 1.57
CA ALA A 219 40.48 12.42 2.17
C ALA A 219 41.37 13.60 1.76
N LYS A 220 41.32 14.02 0.49
CA LYS A 220 42.04 15.21 0.01
C LYS A 220 41.57 16.48 0.72
N VAL A 221 40.27 16.64 0.96
CA VAL A 221 39.71 17.78 1.70
C VAL A 221 40.27 17.82 3.13
N PHE A 222 40.23 16.70 3.86
CA PHE A 222 40.74 16.63 5.24
C PHE A 222 42.25 16.85 5.34
N ILE A 223 43.05 16.25 4.46
CA ILE A 223 44.51 16.49 4.42
C ILE A 223 44.78 17.97 4.11
N LYS A 224 44.10 18.54 3.11
CA LYS A 224 44.28 19.93 2.71
C LYS A 224 43.99 20.91 3.85
N GLN A 225 42.99 20.63 4.69
CA GLN A 225 42.68 21.42 5.88
C GLN A 225 43.76 21.33 6.98
N LYS A 226 44.55 20.24 7.02
CA LYS A 226 45.64 20.05 7.99
C LYS A 226 46.96 20.71 7.56
N LEU A 227 47.16 20.95 6.27
CA LEU A 227 48.41 21.52 5.76
C LEU A 227 48.56 23.00 6.15
N LYS A 228 49.82 23.42 6.43
CA LYS A 228 50.14 24.82 6.77
C LYS A 228 49.78 25.80 5.64
N ASN A 229 49.94 25.38 4.39
CA ASN A 229 49.52 26.13 3.21
C ASN A 229 48.59 25.29 2.32
N PRO A 230 47.27 25.27 2.61
CA PRO A 230 46.30 24.45 1.89
C PRO A 230 46.28 24.68 0.38
N LYS A 231 46.58 25.91 -0.07
CA LYS A 231 46.56 26.26 -1.50
C LYS A 231 47.72 25.66 -2.30
N SER A 232 48.81 25.28 -1.63
CA SER A 232 49.99 24.68 -2.26
C SER A 232 49.90 23.16 -2.44
N ALA A 233 48.85 22.53 -1.92
CA ALA A 233 48.69 21.08 -1.93
C ALA A 233 48.41 20.55 -3.35
N ASP A 234 49.31 19.73 -3.88
CA ASP A 234 49.12 18.94 -5.10
C ASP A 234 49.09 17.45 -4.76
N PHE A 235 48.00 16.78 -5.13
CA PHE A 235 47.79 15.36 -4.88
C PHE A 235 48.14 14.48 -6.09
N GLY A 236 48.53 15.07 -7.22
CA GLY A 236 48.85 14.35 -8.45
C GLY A 236 47.69 13.50 -8.99
N ARG A 237 48.00 12.59 -9.93
CA ARG A 237 47.05 11.63 -10.50
C ARG A 237 47.12 10.31 -9.74
N GLN A 238 46.34 10.19 -8.67
CA GLN A 238 46.17 8.95 -7.91
C GLN A 238 44.82 8.32 -8.26
N ARG A 239 44.80 7.01 -8.55
CA ARG A 239 43.57 6.25 -8.85
C ARG A 239 42.98 5.72 -7.55
N ALA A 240 41.66 5.80 -7.40
CA ALA A 240 40.97 5.35 -6.19
C ALA A 240 41.29 3.89 -5.86
N ASP A 241 41.30 3.01 -6.87
CA ASP A 241 41.55 1.58 -6.72
C ASP A 241 42.94 1.26 -6.11
N ASP A 242 43.93 2.14 -6.28
CA ASP A 242 45.29 1.93 -5.79
C ASP A 242 45.51 2.46 -4.36
N CYS A 243 44.69 3.43 -3.92
CA CYS A 243 44.91 4.18 -2.69
C CYS A 243 43.80 4.02 -1.65
N VAL A 244 42.59 3.59 -2.04
CA VAL A 244 41.44 3.45 -1.16
C VAL A 244 41.17 1.98 -0.88
N LYS A 245 41.09 1.64 0.41
CA LYS A 245 40.64 0.33 0.89
C LYS A 245 39.37 0.50 1.69
N GLU A 246 38.29 -0.11 1.22
CA GLU A 246 37.05 -0.19 1.99
C GLU A 246 37.22 -1.20 3.15
N LEU A 247 36.82 -0.79 4.36
CA LEU A 247 36.80 -1.62 5.56
C LEU A 247 35.39 -2.17 5.89
N GLY A 248 34.37 -1.73 5.14
CA GLY A 248 32.96 -2.08 5.31
C GLY A 248 32.21 -1.10 6.23
N LYS A 249 30.87 -1.12 6.18
CA LYS A 249 29.99 -0.23 6.96
C LYS A 249 30.33 1.26 6.79
N GLY A 250 30.69 1.66 5.56
CA GLY A 250 31.06 3.03 5.21
C GLY A 250 32.43 3.49 5.74
N TRP A 251 33.27 2.58 6.23
CA TRP A 251 34.65 2.90 6.62
C TRP A 251 35.62 2.72 5.47
N TYR A 252 36.53 3.68 5.31
CA TYR A 252 37.55 3.69 4.27
C TYR A 252 38.90 4.06 4.85
N VAL A 253 39.96 3.40 4.37
CA VAL A 253 41.34 3.82 4.60
C VAL A 253 41.91 4.30 3.29
N VAL A 254 42.43 5.52 3.28
CA VAL A 254 43.02 6.15 2.10
C VAL A 254 44.50 6.41 2.35
N ASN A 255 45.36 5.77 1.55
CA ASN A 255 46.82 5.94 1.60
C ASN A 255 47.27 6.74 0.38
N MET A 256 47.73 7.97 0.58
CA MET A 256 48.12 8.87 -0.51
C MET A 256 49.36 9.68 -0.18
N TYR A 257 49.95 10.33 -1.18
CA TYR A 257 50.94 11.39 -0.97
C TYR A 257 50.37 12.76 -1.35
N VAL A 258 50.97 13.81 -0.80
CA VAL A 258 50.73 15.20 -1.18
C VAL A 258 52.06 15.92 -1.30
N ASP A 259 52.22 16.66 -2.39
CA ASP A 259 53.33 17.58 -2.59
C ASP A 259 52.86 18.97 -2.10
N ALA A 260 53.51 19.53 -1.09
CA ALA A 260 53.11 20.81 -0.50
C ALA A 260 54.33 21.67 -0.13
N THR A 261 54.16 22.99 -0.15
CA THR A 261 55.23 23.92 0.18
C THR A 261 55.40 24.04 1.70
N ASN A 262 56.62 23.79 2.20
CA ASN A 262 56.96 24.01 3.60
C ASN A 262 57.19 25.51 3.91
N SER A 263 57.51 25.85 5.16
CA SER A 263 57.77 27.26 5.54
C SER A 263 58.98 27.91 4.87
N PHE A 264 59.87 27.13 4.27
CA PHE A 264 61.05 27.61 3.55
C PHE A 264 60.82 27.77 2.05
N GLY A 265 59.59 27.56 1.58
CA GLY A 265 59.27 27.67 0.16
C GLY A 265 59.67 26.44 -0.67
N ALA A 266 60.20 25.38 -0.05
CA ALA A 266 60.53 24.13 -0.74
C ALA A 266 59.30 23.22 -0.84
N ILE A 267 59.15 22.55 -1.98
CA ILE A 267 58.12 21.52 -2.19
C ILE A 267 58.61 20.22 -1.54
N VAL A 268 57.84 19.70 -0.58
CA VAL A 268 58.12 18.42 0.10
C VAL A 268 56.96 17.46 -0.16
N ARG A 269 57.28 16.21 -0.45
CA ARG A 269 56.31 15.12 -0.60
C ARG A 269 56.11 14.42 0.74
N ASN A 270 54.90 14.52 1.30
CA ASN A 270 54.53 13.82 2.53
C ASN A 270 53.52 12.71 2.22
N ARG A 271 53.62 11.60 2.95
CA ARG A 271 52.68 10.47 2.83
C ARG A 271 51.69 10.51 3.97
N PHE A 272 50.43 10.24 3.66
CA PHE A 272 49.32 10.25 4.60
C PHE A 272 48.53 8.95 4.52
N SER A 273 48.12 8.45 5.68
CA SER A 273 47.09 7.43 5.83
C SER A 273 45.90 8.04 6.58
N VAL A 274 44.73 8.07 5.94
CA VAL A 274 43.52 8.69 6.47
C VAL A 274 42.44 7.64 6.64
N THR A 275 41.85 7.57 7.84
CA THR A 275 40.68 6.72 8.09
C THR A 275 39.42 7.57 8.11
N LEU A 276 38.53 7.32 7.16
CA LEU A 276 37.27 8.02 6.97
C LEU A 276 36.07 7.13 7.27
N ARG A 277 34.96 7.75 7.66
CA ARG A 277 33.65 7.13 7.77
C ARG A 277 32.62 7.98 7.04
N TYR A 278 31.87 7.39 6.13
CA TYR A 278 30.67 8.02 5.57
C TYR A 278 29.51 7.91 6.58
N ILE A 279 28.85 9.03 6.86
CA ILE A 279 27.81 9.13 7.90
C ILE A 279 26.39 9.07 7.28
N GLY A 280 26.27 9.37 5.98
CA GLY A 280 24.98 9.61 5.30
C GLY A 280 24.86 11.09 4.90
N ASP A 281 23.87 11.43 4.07
CA ASP A 281 23.54 12.79 3.66
C ASP A 281 24.75 13.60 3.11
N ASP A 282 25.62 12.96 2.32
CA ASP A 282 26.88 13.53 1.80
C ASP A 282 27.89 13.96 2.89
N GLU A 283 27.67 13.58 4.15
CA GLU A 283 28.56 13.90 5.27
C GLU A 283 29.63 12.83 5.52
N TRP A 284 30.86 13.29 5.78
CA TRP A 284 32.01 12.45 6.05
C TRP A 284 32.65 12.80 7.37
N GLY A 285 32.94 11.79 8.18
CA GLY A 285 33.76 11.88 9.38
C GLY A 285 35.20 11.45 9.10
N CYS A 286 36.16 12.18 9.66
CA CYS A 286 37.57 11.79 9.68
C CYS A 286 37.95 11.29 11.07
N SER A 287 38.33 10.02 11.18
CA SER A 287 38.69 9.39 12.46
C SER A 287 40.18 9.60 12.79
N SER A 288 41.06 9.41 11.81
CA SER A 288 42.51 9.56 12.00
C SER A 288 43.21 10.03 10.73
N ILE A 289 44.28 10.80 10.91
CA ILE A 289 45.22 11.21 9.87
C ILE A 289 46.61 10.93 10.42
N ILE A 290 47.33 10.01 9.78
CA ILE A 290 48.68 9.62 10.17
C ILE A 290 49.62 10.04 9.04
N GLU A 291 50.60 10.88 9.36
CA GLU A 291 51.71 11.23 8.46
C GLU A 291 52.79 10.15 8.61
N GLN A 292 53.28 9.62 7.49
CA GLN A 292 54.26 8.52 7.41
C GLN A 292 55.65 9.02 7.02
#